data_AF-A0A8H5LYB5-F1
#
_entry.id   AF-A0A8H5LYB5-F1
#
_cell.length_a   1.000
_cell.length_b   1.000
_cell.length_c   1.000
_cell.angle_alpha   90.00
_cell.angle_beta   90.00
_cell.angle_gamma   90.00
#
_symmetry.space_group_name_H-M   'P 1'
#
loop_
_entity.id
_entity.type
_entity.pdbx_description
1 polymer ?
#
loop_
_entity_poly.entity_id
_entity_poly.type
_entity_poly.pdbx_seq_one_letter_code
_entity_poly.pdbx_strand_id
1 'polypeptide(L)'
;MVDILGGHALDLFTYILGHISSLTVVAKNQVRACTITDLDVNTTGEVIPQSKPTQYCVAGVLESGAPFCVHFQAGVPETEFRLICQAWFPVEENRSGLLWEAVAEGKESYATLEDAVRIQEVLVLQSEEGRRVDL
;
A
#
# COMPACT_ATOMS: atom_id res chain seq x y z
N MET A 1 4.83 6.15 7.32
CA MET A 1 3.74 6.30 6.33
C MET A 1 3.73 5.06 5.45
N VAL A 2 2.59 4.39 5.36
CA VAL A 2 2.46 3.12 4.60
C VAL A 2 2.11 3.36 3.14
N ASP A 3 1.65 4.54 2.80
CA ASP A 3 0.82 4.81 1.63
C ASP A 3 1.57 4.54 0.30
N ILE A 4 2.92 4.66 0.31
CA ILE A 4 3.76 4.29 -0.84
C ILE A 4 3.85 2.76 -0.99
N LEU A 5 4.31 2.06 0.06
CA LEU A 5 4.50 0.60 0.01
C LEU A 5 3.17 -0.16 -0.09
N GLY A 6 2.16 0.32 0.64
CA GLY A 6 0.79 -0.19 0.57
C GLY A 6 0.17 0.01 -0.80
N GLY A 7 0.40 1.17 -1.44
CA GLY A 7 -0.04 1.43 -2.81
C GLY A 7 0.55 0.44 -3.81
N HIS A 8 1.87 0.20 -3.77
CA HIS A 8 2.53 -0.77 -4.65
C HIS A 8 2.03 -2.21 -4.43
N ALA A 9 1.81 -2.60 -3.17
CA ALA A 9 1.29 -3.92 -2.86
C ALA A 9 -0.17 -4.08 -3.33
N LEU A 10 -0.98 -3.03 -3.20
CA LEU A 10 -2.37 -3.04 -3.66
C LEU A 10 -2.46 -3.03 -5.19
N ASP A 11 -1.57 -2.31 -5.87
CA ASP A 11 -1.44 -2.32 -7.33
C ASP A 11 -1.15 -3.72 -7.88
N LEU A 12 -0.16 -4.39 -7.30
CA LEU A 12 0.17 -5.77 -7.66
C LEU A 12 -0.99 -6.73 -7.34
N PHE A 13 -1.70 -6.49 -6.25
CA PHE A 13 -2.87 -7.28 -5.87
C PHE A 13 -3.99 -7.13 -6.92
N THR A 14 -4.34 -5.91 -7.32
CA THR A 14 -5.37 -5.65 -8.32
C THR A 14 -4.95 -6.10 -9.71
N TYR A 15 -3.65 -6.09 -10.01
CA TYR A 15 -3.12 -6.67 -11.24
C TYR A 15 -3.48 -8.15 -11.38
N ILE A 16 -3.21 -8.89 -10.31
CA ILE A 16 -3.27 -10.35 -10.33
C ILE A 16 -4.72 -10.82 -10.20
N LEU A 17 -5.52 -10.16 -9.36
CA LEU A 17 -6.83 -10.65 -8.94
C LEU A 17 -8.00 -9.86 -9.53
N GLY A 18 -7.72 -8.74 -10.21
CA GLY A 18 -8.72 -7.85 -10.78
C GLY A 18 -9.10 -6.69 -9.86
N HIS A 19 -9.99 -5.83 -10.35
CA HIS A 19 -10.35 -4.61 -9.66
C HIS A 19 -11.22 -4.85 -8.42
N ILE A 20 -11.17 -3.89 -7.50
CA ILE A 20 -11.99 -3.88 -6.28
C ILE A 20 -13.34 -3.26 -6.61
N SER A 21 -14.43 -3.95 -6.29
CA SER A 21 -15.79 -3.44 -6.43
C SER A 21 -16.25 -2.67 -5.19
N SER A 22 -15.85 -3.11 -4.00
CA SER A 22 -16.20 -2.42 -2.76
C SER A 22 -15.25 -2.78 -1.64
N LEU A 23 -15.05 -1.86 -0.71
CA LEU A 23 -14.17 -2.08 0.42
C LEU A 23 -14.56 -1.26 1.64
N THR A 24 -13.98 -1.62 2.77
CA THR A 24 -13.97 -0.83 4.01
C THR A 24 -12.55 -0.78 4.56
N VAL A 25 -12.18 0.33 5.17
CA VAL A 25 -10.83 0.57 5.69
C VAL A 25 -10.89 1.02 7.15
N VAL A 26 -9.98 0.49 7.94
CA VAL A 26 -9.63 0.99 9.28
C VAL A 26 -8.19 1.47 9.23
N ALA A 27 -7.95 2.74 9.57
CA ALA A 27 -6.62 3.36 9.48
C ALA A 27 -6.19 3.89 10.85
N LYS A 28 -5.04 3.42 11.35
CA LYS A 28 -4.54 3.79 12.69
C LYS A 28 -3.06 4.16 12.68
N ASN A 29 -2.67 4.95 13.68
CA ASN A 29 -1.28 5.25 14.00
C ASN A 29 -0.84 4.46 15.22
N GLN A 30 0.08 3.51 15.01
CA GLN A 30 0.74 2.80 16.10
C GLN A 30 1.77 3.72 16.78
N VAL A 31 2.58 4.40 15.97
CA VAL A 31 3.53 5.42 16.43
C VAL A 31 2.91 6.79 16.18
N ARG A 32 2.55 7.49 17.25
CA ARG A 32 1.83 8.77 17.18
C ARG A 32 2.74 9.98 16.98
N ALA A 33 4.02 9.84 17.28
CA ALA A 33 5.02 10.88 17.09
C ALA A 33 6.43 10.28 16.98
N CYS A 34 7.33 10.99 16.32
CA CYS A 34 8.73 10.64 16.19
C CYS A 34 9.60 11.76 16.79
N THR A 35 10.68 11.38 17.46
CA THR A 35 11.70 12.33 17.92
C THR A 35 12.72 12.51 16.80
N ILE A 36 13.08 13.76 16.49
CA ILE A 36 14.13 14.04 15.51
C ILE A 36 15.48 13.65 16.12
N THR A 37 16.31 13.00 15.31
CA THR A 37 17.71 12.76 15.63
C THR A 37 18.60 13.67 14.79
N ASP A 38 19.71 14.11 15.35
CA ASP A 38 20.77 14.75 14.58
C ASP A 38 21.52 13.71 13.71
N LEU A 39 22.52 14.18 12.94
CA LEU A 39 23.34 13.32 12.08
C LEU A 39 24.19 12.32 12.86
N ASP A 40 24.43 12.58 14.14
CA ASP A 40 25.19 11.74 15.07
C ASP A 40 24.26 10.80 15.89
N VAL A 41 22.98 10.71 15.49
CA VAL A 41 21.93 9.85 16.09
C VAL A 41 21.55 10.27 17.52
N ASN A 42 21.95 11.46 17.99
CA ASN A 42 21.47 12.00 19.26
C ASN A 42 20.07 12.57 19.10
N THR A 43 19.22 12.38 20.11
CA THR A 43 17.86 12.94 20.11
C THR A 43 17.92 14.45 20.31
N THR A 44 17.30 15.20 19.40
CA THR A 44 17.25 16.67 19.50
C THR A 44 16.22 17.14 20.53
N GLY A 45 15.39 16.23 21.04
CA GLY A 45 14.27 16.52 21.93
C GLY A 45 13.03 17.08 21.23
N GLU A 46 13.13 17.40 19.94
CA GLU A 46 12.00 17.83 19.11
C GLU A 46 11.14 16.63 18.72
N VAL A 47 9.82 16.76 18.92
CA VAL A 47 8.84 15.71 18.66
C VAL A 47 7.90 16.15 17.54
N ILE A 48 7.90 15.41 16.43
CA ILE A 48 7.01 15.64 15.30
C ILE A 48 5.84 14.65 15.38
N PRO A 49 4.57 15.11 15.36
CA PRO A 49 3.43 14.22 15.31
C PRO A 49 3.35 13.48 13.97
N GLN A 50 2.93 12.22 14.01
CA GLN A 50 2.70 11.44 12.81
C GLN A 50 1.43 11.95 12.10
N SER A 51 1.60 12.52 10.92
CA SER A 51 0.52 13.14 10.15
C SER A 51 -0.30 12.15 9.32
N LYS A 52 0.23 10.95 9.07
CA LYS A 52 -0.38 9.93 8.21
C LYS A 52 -0.39 8.54 8.84
N PRO A 53 -1.46 7.77 8.69
CA PRO A 53 -1.56 6.42 9.25
C PRO A 53 -0.38 5.51 8.93
N THR A 54 0.03 4.75 9.96
CA THR A 54 1.08 3.73 9.86
C THR A 54 0.50 2.33 9.75
N GLN A 55 -0.82 2.18 9.86
CA GLN A 55 -1.52 0.91 9.74
C GLN A 55 -2.84 1.08 8.99
N TYR A 56 -3.14 0.12 8.13
CA TYR A 56 -4.39 0.01 7.40
C TYR A 56 -4.88 -1.43 7.43
N CYS A 57 -6.12 -1.66 7.87
CA CYS A 57 -6.84 -2.91 7.66
C CYS A 57 -7.92 -2.67 6.62
N VAL A 58 -7.83 -3.37 5.48
CA VAL A 58 -8.77 -3.27 4.36
C VAL A 58 -9.50 -4.61 4.24
N ALA A 59 -10.81 -4.56 4.08
CA ALA A 59 -11.63 -5.72 3.73
C ALA A 59 -12.57 -5.33 2.60
N GLY A 60 -12.79 -6.20 1.62
CA GLY A 60 -13.60 -5.86 0.46
C GLY A 60 -13.97 -7.03 -0.42
N VAL A 61 -14.53 -6.69 -1.58
CA VAL A 61 -14.96 -7.62 -2.62
C VAL A 61 -14.44 -7.13 -3.96
N LEU A 62 -13.89 -8.05 -4.76
CA LEU A 62 -13.45 -7.79 -6.13
C LEU A 62 -14.65 -7.77 -7.10
N GLU A 63 -14.48 -7.20 -8.30
CA GLU A 63 -15.51 -7.26 -9.35
C GLU A 63 -15.90 -8.70 -9.72
N SER A 64 -14.99 -9.65 -9.52
CA SER A 64 -15.24 -11.09 -9.67
C SER A 64 -16.17 -11.69 -8.60
N GLY A 65 -16.51 -10.92 -7.56
CA GLY A 65 -17.27 -11.36 -6.39
C GLY A 65 -16.41 -12.02 -5.30
N ALA A 66 -15.10 -12.19 -5.52
CA ALA A 66 -14.21 -12.79 -4.53
C ALA A 66 -13.96 -11.84 -3.35
N PRO A 67 -14.11 -12.30 -2.08
CA PRO A 67 -13.77 -11.49 -0.92
C PRO A 67 -12.25 -11.41 -0.72
N PHE A 68 -11.76 -10.29 -0.19
CA PHE A 68 -10.36 -10.12 0.16
C PHE A 68 -10.18 -9.36 1.47
N CYS A 69 -9.01 -9.55 2.10
CA CYS A 69 -8.55 -8.70 3.19
C CYS A 69 -7.05 -8.42 3.06
N VAL A 70 -6.65 -7.21 3.41
CA VAL A 70 -5.25 -6.78 3.40
C VAL A 70 -4.96 -6.00 4.67
N HIS A 71 -3.84 -6.30 5.33
CA HIS A 71 -3.36 -5.53 6.47
C HIS A 71 -1.97 -5.00 6.14
N PHE A 72 -1.84 -3.68 6.12
CA PHE A 72 -0.57 -2.99 5.98
C PHE A 72 -0.13 -2.41 7.31
N GLN A 73 1.14 -2.58 7.65
CA GLN A 73 1.73 -2.08 8.88
C GLN A 73 3.16 -1.57 8.64
N ALA A 74 3.47 -0.40 9.20
CA ALA A 74 4.82 0.15 9.28
C ALA A 74 5.15 0.61 10.70
N GLY A 75 6.44 0.84 10.96
CA GLY A 75 6.90 1.30 12.28
C GLY A 75 6.95 0.21 13.34
N VAL A 76 6.96 -1.06 12.93
CA VAL A 76 7.31 -2.18 13.78
C VAL A 76 8.79 -2.52 13.62
N PRO A 77 9.47 -3.00 14.68
CA PRO A 77 10.78 -3.62 14.52
C PRO A 77 10.70 -4.71 13.47
N GLU A 78 11.76 -4.87 12.68
CA GLU A 78 11.87 -5.95 11.71
C GLU A 78 11.83 -7.29 12.48
N THR A 79 10.65 -7.87 12.61
CA THR A 79 10.45 -9.28 12.95
C THR A 79 10.43 -10.06 11.65
N GLU A 80 10.86 -11.32 11.64
CA GLU A 80 10.89 -12.21 10.47
C GLU A 80 9.70 -11.98 9.53
N PHE A 81 9.92 -11.20 8.47
CA PHE A 81 8.90 -10.87 7.48
C PHE A 81 8.54 -12.16 6.76
N ARG A 82 7.28 -12.60 6.92
CA ARG A 82 6.78 -13.82 6.28
C ARG A 82 5.69 -13.46 5.28
N LEU A 83 6.09 -13.34 4.01
CA LEU A 83 5.16 -13.32 2.90
C LEU A 83 4.67 -14.76 2.63
N ILE A 84 3.43 -15.07 3.04
CA ILE A 84 2.77 -16.33 2.65
C ILE A 84 1.90 -16.03 1.42
N CYS A 85 2.51 -16.02 0.24
CA CYS A 85 1.77 -16.15 -1.01
C CYS A 85 1.51 -17.64 -1.24
N GLN A 86 0.33 -18.15 -0.85
CA GLN A 86 -0.13 -19.46 -1.34
C GLN A 86 -0.69 -19.32 -2.76
N ALA A 87 0.18 -18.89 -3.68
CA ALA A 87 -0.01 -18.97 -5.11
C ALA A 87 1.35 -19.32 -5.72
N TRP A 88 1.37 -20.37 -6.52
CA TRP A 88 2.60 -21.06 -6.93
C TRP A 88 3.23 -20.34 -8.14
N PHE A 89 4.07 -19.33 -7.92
CA PHE A 89 4.90 -18.77 -8.99
C PHE A 89 6.29 -18.36 -8.48
N PRO A 90 7.37 -18.72 -9.19
CA PRO A 90 8.70 -18.18 -8.93
C PRO A 90 8.75 -16.69 -9.31
N VAL A 91 9.33 -15.85 -8.46
CA VAL A 91 9.54 -14.43 -8.76
C VAL A 91 11.05 -14.16 -8.79
N GLU A 92 11.61 -13.98 -9.98
CA GLU A 92 12.95 -13.44 -10.21
C GLU A 92 12.88 -12.56 -11.48
N GLU A 93 12.67 -11.24 -11.33
CA GLU A 93 12.90 -10.30 -12.44
C GLU A 93 12.99 -8.84 -11.98
N ASN A 94 13.88 -8.07 -12.60
CA ASN A 94 14.11 -6.65 -12.30
C ASN A 94 13.02 -5.76 -12.95
N ARG A 95 11.85 -5.68 -12.30
CA ARG A 95 10.63 -5.05 -12.83
C ARG A 95 10.75 -3.56 -13.18
N SER A 96 11.68 -2.83 -12.57
CA SER A 96 11.87 -1.39 -12.81
C SER A 96 12.47 -1.08 -14.18
N GLY A 97 13.39 -1.91 -14.68
CA GLY A 97 13.98 -1.74 -16.02
C GLY A 97 12.96 -1.94 -17.13
N LEU A 98 12.14 -2.99 -17.02
CA LEU A 98 11.09 -3.32 -17.98
C LEU A 98 10.02 -2.22 -18.09
N LEU A 99 9.69 -1.55 -16.98
CA LEU A 99 8.75 -0.43 -16.97
C LEU A 99 9.31 0.78 -17.74
N TRP A 100 10.58 1.11 -17.53
CA TRP A 100 11.22 2.22 -18.24
C TRP A 100 11.39 1.94 -19.74
N GLU A 101 11.66 0.69 -20.11
CA GLU A 101 11.70 0.26 -21.52
C GLU A 101 10.33 0.38 -22.18
N ALA A 102 9.26 -0.09 -21.54
CA ALA A 102 7.89 0.02 -22.07
C ALA A 102 7.47 1.49 -22.32
N VAL A 103 7.80 2.38 -21.38
CA VAL A 103 7.57 3.83 -21.51
C VAL A 103 8.39 4.41 -22.66
N ALA A 104 9.66 4.05 -22.78
CA ALA A 104 10.55 4.55 -23.85
C ALA A 104 10.10 4.10 -25.25
N GLU A 105 9.51 2.90 -25.34
CA GLU A 105 8.97 2.34 -26.58
C GLU A 105 7.56 2.84 -26.94
N GLY A 106 6.95 3.68 -26.09
CA GLY A 106 5.58 4.17 -26.28
C GLY A 106 4.52 3.06 -26.26
N LYS A 107 4.84 1.91 -25.67
CA LYS A 107 3.87 0.84 -25.43
C LYS A 107 3.01 1.24 -24.24
N GLU A 108 1.73 0.86 -24.26
CA GLU A 108 0.90 1.00 -23.07
C GLU A 108 1.56 0.24 -21.91
N SER A 109 1.90 0.99 -20.87
CA SER A 109 2.43 0.45 -19.63
C SER A 109 1.28 -0.20 -18.86
N TYR A 110 1.59 -1.30 -18.17
CA TYR A 110 0.65 -1.94 -17.26
C TYR A 110 0.17 -0.98 -16.15
N ALA A 111 1.02 -0.06 -15.70
CA ALA A 111 0.66 0.94 -14.69
C ALA A 111 0.08 2.18 -15.38
N THR A 112 -1.25 2.23 -15.53
CA THR A 112 -1.94 3.40 -16.08
C THR A 112 -2.17 4.48 -15.00
N LEU A 113 -2.43 5.72 -15.43
CA LEU A 113 -2.83 6.80 -14.52
C LEU A 113 -4.17 6.51 -13.84
N GLU A 114 -5.08 5.84 -14.54
CA GLU A 114 -6.40 5.46 -14.00
C GLU A 114 -6.27 4.43 -12.87
N ASP A 115 -5.39 3.44 -13.02
CA ASP A 115 -5.10 2.47 -11.97
C ASP A 115 -4.46 3.14 -10.75
N ALA A 116 -3.50 4.04 -10.98
CA ALA A 116 -2.86 4.80 -9.91
C ALA A 116 -3.86 5.66 -9.12
N VAL A 117 -4.82 6.30 -9.80
CA VAL A 117 -5.87 7.10 -9.16
C VAL A 117 -6.80 6.20 -8.33
N ARG A 118 -7.24 5.06 -8.86
CA ARG A 118 -8.10 4.11 -8.13
C ARG A 118 -7.41 3.59 -6.86
N ILE A 119 -6.13 3.28 -6.93
CA ILE A 119 -5.34 2.85 -5.76
C ILE A 119 -5.22 4.00 -4.74
N GLN A 120 -4.98 5.22 -5.23
CA GLN A 120 -4.92 6.40 -4.37
C GLN A 120 -6.25 6.65 -3.66
N GLU A 121 -7.40 6.44 -4.33
CA GLU A 121 -8.72 6.55 -3.71
C GLU A 121 -8.82 5.63 -2.49
N VAL A 122 -8.44 4.34 -2.61
CA VAL A 122 -8.42 3.40 -1.48
C VAL A 122 -7.59 3.91 -0.30
N LEU A 123 -6.44 4.53 -0.58
CA LEU A 123 -5.54 5.07 0.44
C LEU A 123 -6.02 6.38 1.07
N VAL A 124 -6.92 7.13 0.40
CA VAL A 124 -7.54 8.38 0.89
C VAL A 124 -8.82 8.12 1.70
N LEU A 125 -9.42 6.92 1.57
CA LEU A 125 -10.61 6.49 2.35
C LEU A 125 -10.40 6.39 3.86
N GLN A 126 -9.22 6.74 4.38
CA GLN A 126 -9.00 6.96 5.82
C GLN A 126 -9.99 7.95 6.44
N SER A 127 -10.46 8.91 5.65
CA SER A 127 -11.46 9.89 6.09
C SER A 127 -12.85 9.28 6.33
N GLU A 128 -13.11 8.07 5.84
CA GLU A 128 -14.36 7.34 5.95
C GLU A 128 -14.19 6.01 6.70
N GLU A 129 -13.36 6.04 7.74
CA GLU A 129 -13.01 4.86 8.54
C GLU A 129 -14.25 4.04 8.95
N GLY A 130 -14.24 2.74 8.63
CA GLY A 130 -15.33 1.81 8.96
C GLY A 130 -16.59 1.94 8.11
N ARG A 131 -16.63 2.85 7.13
CA ARG A 131 -17.68 2.90 6.12
C ARG A 131 -17.34 1.93 4.98
N ARG A 132 -18.37 1.34 4.38
CA ARG A 132 -18.25 0.66 3.10
C ARG A 132 -18.27 1.71 1.99
N VAL A 133 -17.35 1.58 1.04
CA VAL A 133 -17.26 2.39 -0.16
C VAL A 133 -17.32 1.45 -1.35
N ASP A 134 -18.20 1.77 -2.29
CA ASP A 134 -18.28 1.09 -3.58
C ASP A 134 -17.44 1.90 -4.59
N LEU A 135 -16.63 1.19 -5.39
CA LEU A 135 -15.69 1.75 -6.37
C LEU A 135 -16.20 1.54 -7.80
#